data_AF-A0A318SV00-F1
#
_entry.id   AF-A0A318SV00-F1
#
_cell.length_a   1.000
_cell.length_b   1.000
_cell.length_c   1.000
_cell.angle_alpha   90.00
_cell.angle_beta   90.00
_cell.angle_gamma   90.00
#
_symmetry.space_group_name_H-M   'P 1'
#
loop_
_entity.id
_entity.type
_entity.pdbx_description
1 polymer ?
#
loop_
_entity_poly.entity_id
_entity_poly.type
_entity_poly.pdbx_seq_one_letter_code
_entity_poly.pdbx_strand_id
1 'polypeptide(L)'
;MTDHPDRLTLRDHIVEADIGAFEEERGRLQRLRFEVEVALAASQGAGDDVDGILSYDVLTGAIAAALAAERRALLEVLAEDIAARILSAPQAARVFVRVEKLDRASGALGVAITRSGGASAPARAAEEPGGRLVLLSQAAAEAADLPQAGAAVLLAEARRAPRAQDPEAQRRIDLLALDQAAWLLAARLGGMAVAATRTELEHGLRQGGPVVWAPSRLVLSQPEAPQRVEAPRLAAWLAEAMGLQEILALGCAPPETRLPVRSLPLDAAGAP
;
A
#
# COMPACT_ATOMS: atom_id res chain seq x y z
N MET A 1 -21.88 -32.31 15.82
CA MET A 1 -20.61 -31.83 16.41
C MET A 1 -20.45 -30.39 15.98
N THR A 2 -20.46 -29.46 16.92
CA THR A 2 -20.39 -28.02 16.67
C THR A 2 -19.07 -27.67 15.98
N ASP A 3 -19.15 -27.32 14.69
CA ASP A 3 -18.03 -26.91 13.85
C ASP A 3 -17.66 -25.45 14.11
N HIS A 4 -17.24 -25.14 15.35
CA HIS A 4 -16.76 -23.82 15.72
C HIS A 4 -15.45 -24.00 16.48
N PRO A 5 -14.30 -23.60 15.91
CA PRO A 5 -13.03 -23.65 16.63
C PRO A 5 -13.10 -22.78 17.89
N ASP A 6 -12.46 -23.26 18.96
CA ASP A 6 -12.29 -22.50 20.20
C ASP A 6 -11.60 -21.18 19.94
N ARG A 7 -11.93 -20.15 20.72
CA ARG A 7 -11.43 -18.78 20.52
C ARG A 7 -10.79 -18.23 21.77
N LEU A 8 -9.58 -17.69 21.60
CA LEU A 8 -8.91 -16.84 22.58
C LEU A 8 -9.21 -15.38 22.24
N THR A 9 -9.60 -14.58 23.23
CA THR A 9 -9.90 -13.16 23.00
C THR A 9 -9.15 -12.26 23.97
N LEU A 10 -8.72 -11.11 23.45
CA LEU A 10 -8.22 -9.97 24.19
C LEU A 10 -9.08 -8.76 23.80
N ARG A 11 -9.65 -8.07 24.77
CA ARG A 11 -10.48 -6.88 24.54
C ARG A 11 -10.02 -5.72 25.41
N ASP A 12 -10.25 -4.51 24.90
CA ASP A 12 -9.99 -3.24 25.60
C ASP A 12 -8.57 -3.11 26.18
N HIS A 13 -7.57 -3.70 25.49
CA HIS A 13 -6.18 -3.56 25.90
C HIS A 13 -5.64 -2.21 25.45
N ILE A 14 -5.28 -1.35 26.40
CA ILE A 14 -4.84 0.02 26.11
C ILE A 14 -3.34 0.15 26.36
N VAL A 15 -2.61 0.62 25.36
CA VAL A 15 -1.16 0.89 25.44
C VAL A 15 -0.88 2.28 24.89
N GLU A 16 0.02 3.01 25.52
CA GLU A 16 0.54 4.27 25.00
C GLU A 16 1.67 4.01 24.01
N ALA A 17 1.55 4.55 22.80
CA ALA A 17 2.57 4.40 21.77
C ALA A 17 2.72 5.68 20.96
N ASP A 18 3.95 5.95 20.52
CA ASP A 18 4.22 7.00 19.55
C ASP A 18 3.94 6.42 18.15
N ILE A 19 2.77 6.71 17.57
CA ILE A 19 2.35 6.23 16.24
C ILE A 19 1.63 7.30 15.41
N GLY A 20 2.01 7.46 14.16
CA GLY A 20 1.34 8.44 13.30
C GLY A 20 2.06 8.80 12.02
N ALA A 21 1.27 9.07 10.98
CA ALA A 21 1.73 9.45 9.66
C ALA A 21 1.88 10.97 9.50
N PHE A 22 1.24 11.76 10.37
CA PHE A 22 1.30 13.22 10.35
C PHE A 22 2.49 13.74 11.16
N GLU A 23 3.08 14.85 10.73
CA GLU A 23 4.21 15.46 11.45
C GLU A 23 3.83 15.93 12.86
N GLU A 24 2.58 16.33 13.08
CA GLU A 24 2.11 16.74 14.42
C GLU A 24 1.96 15.57 15.41
N GLU A 25 1.94 14.33 14.90
CA GLU A 25 1.88 13.10 15.70
C GLU A 25 3.27 12.57 16.09
N ARG A 26 4.36 13.23 15.68
CA ARG A 26 5.73 12.83 16.05
C ARG A 26 6.09 13.25 17.48
N GLY A 27 6.61 12.32 18.27
CA GLY A 27 7.05 12.56 19.64
C GLY A 27 5.89 12.71 20.64
N ARG A 28 4.68 12.28 20.27
CA ARG A 28 3.49 12.35 21.12
C ARG A 28 2.93 10.94 21.33
N LEU A 29 2.97 10.50 22.58
CA LEU A 29 2.30 9.28 23.00
C LEU A 29 0.79 9.42 22.82
N GLN A 30 0.18 8.41 22.21
CA GLN A 30 -1.26 8.29 22.00
C GLN A 30 -1.73 6.96 22.57
N ARG A 31 -2.93 6.94 23.14
CA ARG A 31 -3.56 5.74 23.66
C ARG A 31 -4.14 4.93 22.50
N LEU A 32 -3.59 3.74 22.31
CA LEU A 32 -4.10 2.75 21.37
C LEU A 32 -4.90 1.70 22.11
N ARG A 33 -6.08 1.37 21.59
CA ARG A 33 -6.90 0.25 22.05
C ARG A 33 -6.78 -0.92 21.08
N PHE A 34 -6.45 -2.09 21.61
CA PHE A 34 -6.34 -3.34 20.87
C PHE A 34 -7.49 -4.28 21.24
N GLU A 35 -8.07 -4.91 20.22
CA GLU A 35 -8.89 -6.10 20.36
C GLU A 35 -8.32 -7.19 19.45
N VAL A 36 -8.10 -8.38 20.00
CA VAL A 36 -7.52 -9.52 19.30
C VAL A 36 -8.38 -10.74 19.55
N GLU A 37 -8.75 -11.45 18.50
CA GLU A 37 -9.45 -12.73 18.59
C GLU A 37 -8.69 -13.78 17.78
N VAL A 38 -8.32 -14.88 18.40
CA VAL A 38 -7.61 -15.99 17.75
C VAL A 38 -8.51 -17.22 17.76
N ALA A 39 -8.88 -17.69 16.58
CA ALA A 39 -9.43 -19.03 16.42
C ALA A 39 -8.29 -20.05 16.46
N LEU A 40 -8.41 -21.02 17.36
CA LEU A 40 -7.43 -22.06 17.56
C LEU A 40 -7.59 -23.15 16.50
N ALA A 41 -6.48 -23.77 16.10
CA ALA A 41 -6.50 -24.98 15.30
C ALA A 41 -7.21 -26.10 16.08
N ALA A 42 -7.94 -26.98 15.38
CA ALA A 42 -8.60 -28.11 16.02
C ALA A 42 -7.56 -28.96 16.77
N SER A 43 -7.68 -29.03 18.10
CA SER A 43 -6.74 -29.76 18.95
C SER A 43 -6.77 -31.26 18.65
N GLN A 44 -5.60 -31.87 18.50
CA GLN A 44 -5.42 -33.31 18.71
C GLN A 44 -5.28 -33.57 20.22
N GLY A 45 -6.41 -33.75 20.91
CA GLY A 45 -6.46 -34.32 22.25
C GLY A 45 -6.42 -33.29 23.39
N ALA A 46 -7.42 -33.39 24.27
CA ALA A 46 -7.43 -32.73 25.57
C ALA A 46 -6.37 -33.37 26.48
N GLY A 47 -5.22 -32.71 26.62
CA GLY A 47 -4.27 -32.92 27.71
C GLY A 47 -4.23 -31.65 28.55
N ASP A 48 -4.19 -31.82 29.88
CA ASP A 48 -4.14 -30.76 30.90
C ASP A 48 -2.74 -30.08 30.95
N ASP A 49 -2.11 -29.90 29.78
CA ASP A 49 -0.79 -29.33 29.60
C ASP A 49 -0.91 -27.82 29.36
N VAL A 50 -0.69 -27.06 30.43
CA VAL A 50 -0.79 -25.60 30.46
C VAL A 50 0.19 -24.96 29.47
N ASP A 51 1.33 -25.60 29.19
CA ASP A 51 2.38 -25.09 28.30
C ASP A 51 2.00 -25.22 26.81
N GLY A 52 0.99 -26.04 26.48
CA GLY A 52 0.49 -26.26 25.12
C GLY A 52 -0.60 -25.26 24.66
N ILE A 53 -1.15 -24.47 25.60
CA ILE A 53 -2.27 -23.55 25.35
C ILE A 53 -1.72 -22.19 24.91
N LEU A 54 -2.29 -21.63 23.83
CA LEU A 54 -2.01 -20.25 23.44
C LEU A 54 -2.46 -19.32 24.58
N SER A 55 -1.51 -18.72 25.28
CA SER A 55 -1.80 -17.86 26.42
C SER A 55 -2.03 -16.41 26.01
N TYR A 56 -2.71 -15.67 26.88
CA TYR A 56 -2.89 -14.23 26.74
C TYR A 56 -1.56 -13.46 26.66
N ASP A 57 -0.51 -13.97 27.34
CA ASP A 57 0.83 -13.39 27.32
C ASP A 57 1.45 -13.39 25.91
N VAL A 58 1.09 -14.36 25.07
CA VAL A 58 1.49 -14.38 23.65
C VAL A 58 0.86 -13.21 22.90
N LEU A 59 -0.40 -12.87 23.18
CA LEU A 59 -1.09 -11.76 22.52
C LEU A 59 -0.51 -10.42 22.95
N THR A 60 -0.36 -10.19 24.26
CA THR A 60 0.24 -8.95 24.77
C THR A 60 1.72 -8.83 24.41
N GLY A 61 2.44 -9.96 24.38
CA GLY A 61 3.84 -10.02 23.95
C GLY A 61 3.99 -9.67 22.47
N ALA A 62 3.08 -10.16 21.61
CA ALA A 62 3.06 -9.78 20.19
C ALA A 62 2.81 -8.28 20.01
N ILE A 63 1.88 -7.69 20.76
CA ILE A 63 1.61 -6.24 20.75
C ILE A 63 2.83 -5.46 21.22
N ALA A 64 3.43 -5.83 22.36
CA ALA A 64 4.60 -5.16 22.92
C ALA A 64 5.80 -5.22 21.96
N ALA A 65 6.08 -6.40 21.39
CA ALA A 65 7.16 -6.58 20.44
C ALA A 65 6.93 -5.79 19.14
N ALA A 66 5.69 -5.74 18.66
CA ALA A 66 5.32 -4.97 17.48
C ALA A 66 5.49 -3.46 17.68
N LEU A 67 5.17 -2.96 18.88
CA LEU A 67 5.37 -1.55 19.25
C LEU A 67 6.84 -1.20 19.52
N ALA A 68 7.63 -2.15 20.02
CA ALA A 68 9.05 -1.96 20.34
C ALA A 68 9.99 -2.05 19.13
N ALA A 69 9.57 -2.69 18.04
CA ALA A 69 10.43 -2.95 16.88
C ALA A 69 10.86 -1.68 16.14
N GLU A 70 9.92 -0.80 15.82
CA GLU A 70 10.18 0.50 15.17
C GLU A 70 8.96 1.41 15.33
N ARG A 71 9.17 2.73 15.37
CA ARG A 71 8.07 3.70 15.28
C ARG A 71 7.35 3.52 13.94
N ARG A 72 6.07 3.14 13.99
CA ARG A 72 5.24 2.98 12.79
C ARG A 72 4.48 4.26 12.45
N ALA A 73 4.30 4.50 11.16
CA ALA A 73 3.46 5.58 10.66
C ALA A 73 1.97 5.18 10.60
N LEU A 74 1.68 3.88 10.40
CA LEU A 74 0.36 3.36 10.04
C LEU A 74 -0.12 2.29 11.02
N LEU A 75 -1.41 2.33 11.37
CA LEU A 75 -2.04 1.33 12.25
C LEU A 75 -2.18 -0.02 11.53
N GLU A 76 -2.30 0.00 10.21
CA GLU A 76 -2.38 -1.15 9.32
C GLU A 76 -1.12 -2.00 9.43
N VAL A 77 0.05 -1.36 9.35
CA VAL A 77 1.35 -2.05 9.46
C VAL A 77 1.54 -2.62 10.86
N LEU A 78 1.08 -1.89 11.88
CA LEU A 78 1.09 -2.39 13.25
C LEU A 78 0.19 -3.62 13.41
N ALA A 79 -1.03 -3.58 12.88
CA ALA A 79 -1.97 -4.69 12.94
C ALA A 79 -1.44 -5.92 12.20
N GLU A 80 -0.83 -5.75 11.03
CA GLU A 80 -0.23 -6.86 10.25
C GLU A 80 0.92 -7.54 10.97
N ASP A 81 1.84 -6.77 11.56
CA ASP A 81 2.95 -7.36 12.32
C ASP A 81 2.45 -8.09 13.58
N ILE A 82 1.44 -7.54 14.27
CA ILE A 82 0.80 -8.24 15.41
C ILE A 82 0.18 -9.56 14.92
N ALA A 83 -0.56 -9.54 13.82
CA ALA A 83 -1.19 -10.74 13.24
C ALA A 83 -0.14 -11.77 12.83
N ALA A 84 0.95 -11.36 12.16
CA ALA A 84 2.03 -12.24 11.75
C ALA A 84 2.73 -12.90 12.94
N ARG A 85 2.99 -12.15 14.02
CA ARG A 85 3.57 -12.68 15.26
C ARG A 85 2.65 -13.69 15.93
N ILE A 86 1.36 -13.41 16.02
CA ILE A 86 0.38 -14.34 16.62
C ILE A 86 0.25 -15.62 15.77
N LEU A 87 0.18 -15.49 14.45
CA LEU A 87 0.08 -16.64 13.54
C LEU A 87 1.38 -17.47 13.45
N SER A 88 2.48 -17.01 14.03
CA SER A 88 3.69 -17.84 14.16
C SER A 88 3.51 -18.95 15.21
N ALA A 89 2.53 -18.82 16.12
CA ALA A 89 2.16 -19.88 17.05
C ALA A 89 1.42 -21.02 16.31
N PRO A 90 1.89 -22.28 16.40
CA PRO A 90 1.26 -23.42 15.71
C PRO A 90 -0.22 -23.63 16.03
N GLN A 91 -0.67 -23.18 17.20
CA GLN A 91 -2.05 -23.30 17.66
C GLN A 91 -2.97 -22.25 17.03
N ALA A 92 -2.46 -21.17 16.43
CA ALA A 92 -3.25 -20.08 15.88
C ALA A 92 -3.65 -20.37 14.41
N ALA A 93 -4.92 -20.71 14.19
CA ALA A 93 -5.44 -20.97 12.84
C ALA A 93 -5.93 -19.71 12.13
N ARG A 94 -6.50 -18.76 12.88
CA ARG A 94 -6.94 -17.46 12.35
C ARG A 94 -6.91 -16.40 13.42
N VAL A 95 -6.48 -15.20 13.10
CA VAL A 95 -6.47 -14.06 14.01
C VAL A 95 -7.26 -12.90 13.41
N PHE A 96 -8.06 -12.24 14.24
CA PHE A 96 -8.63 -10.92 14.03
C PHE A 96 -7.88 -9.93 14.92
N VAL A 97 -7.46 -8.79 14.37
CA VAL A 97 -6.79 -7.71 15.11
C VAL A 97 -7.48 -6.40 14.77
N ARG A 98 -7.96 -5.69 15.80
CA ARG A 98 -8.46 -4.31 15.72
C ARG A 98 -7.58 -3.40 16.54
N VAL A 99 -7.17 -2.28 15.95
CA VAL A 99 -6.34 -1.26 16.59
C VAL A 99 -6.97 0.10 16.39
N GLU A 100 -7.22 0.84 17.48
CA GLU A 100 -7.86 2.16 17.44
C GLU A 100 -7.06 3.22 18.20
N LYS A 101 -7.01 4.43 17.67
CA LYS A 101 -6.58 5.63 18.39
C LYS A 101 -7.75 6.19 19.18
N LEU A 102 -7.58 6.34 20.50
CA LEU A 102 -8.61 6.89 21.39
C LEU A 102 -8.60 8.42 21.47
N ASP A 103 -7.49 9.05 21.08
CA ASP A 103 -7.27 10.48 21.29
C ASP A 103 -7.56 11.34 20.04
N ARG A 104 -8.15 10.77 18.99
CA ARG A 104 -8.41 11.43 17.71
C ARG A 104 -9.91 11.55 17.42
N ALA A 105 -10.40 12.78 17.26
CA ALA A 105 -11.79 13.15 16.94
C ALA A 105 -12.84 12.66 17.97
N SER A 106 -14.13 12.94 17.73
CA SER A 106 -15.25 12.58 18.62
C SER A 106 -15.60 11.08 18.55
N GLY A 107 -14.63 10.20 18.79
CA GLY A 107 -14.79 8.74 18.73
C GLY A 107 -13.46 7.99 18.66
N ALA A 108 -13.53 6.68 18.46
CA ALA A 108 -12.35 5.84 18.21
C ALA A 108 -12.18 5.66 16.70
N LEU A 109 -11.00 5.96 16.16
CA LEU A 109 -10.65 5.73 14.75
C LEU A 109 -9.56 4.65 14.68
N GLY A 110 -9.76 3.63 13.85
CA GLY A 110 -8.85 2.50 13.80
C GLY A 110 -9.00 1.62 12.57
N VAL A 111 -8.28 0.51 12.59
CA VAL A 111 -8.27 -0.52 11.53
C VAL A 111 -8.61 -1.87 12.14
N ALA A 112 -9.18 -2.77 11.33
CA ALA A 112 -9.43 -4.15 11.71
C ALA A 112 -9.06 -5.09 10.57
N ILE A 113 -8.35 -6.16 10.88
CA ILE A 113 -7.89 -7.16 9.90
C ILE A 113 -8.16 -8.58 10.39
N THR A 114 -8.30 -9.52 9.45
CA THR A 114 -8.39 -10.96 9.72
C THR A 114 -7.37 -11.72 8.87
N ARG A 115 -6.57 -12.60 9.47
CA ARG A 115 -5.52 -13.40 8.80
C ARG A 115 -5.60 -14.86 9.24
N SER A 116 -5.32 -15.82 8.35
CA SER A 116 -5.34 -17.26 8.67
C SER A 116 -3.92 -17.87 8.56
N GLY A 117 -3.58 -18.80 9.45
CA GLY A 117 -2.34 -19.55 9.47
C GLY A 117 -2.51 -20.90 8.77
N GLY A 118 -1.60 -21.24 7.86
CA GLY A 118 -1.64 -22.49 7.08
C GLY A 118 -2.45 -22.36 5.79
N ALA A 119 -1.81 -22.70 4.67
CA ALA A 119 -2.29 -22.55 3.30
C ALA A 119 -2.47 -21.11 2.82
N SER A 120 -1.39 -20.61 2.19
CA SER A 120 -1.53 -20.08 0.83
C SER A 120 -2.16 -21.17 -0.05
N ALA A 121 -3.46 -21.38 0.07
CA ALA A 121 -4.27 -21.82 -1.04
C ALA A 121 -4.72 -20.54 -1.74
N PRO A 122 -4.64 -20.48 -3.09
CA PRO A 122 -5.03 -19.28 -3.80
C PRO A 122 -6.46 -19.01 -3.37
N ALA A 123 -6.70 -17.83 -2.80
CA ALA A 123 -8.04 -17.27 -2.88
C ALA A 123 -8.42 -17.45 -4.34
N ARG A 124 -9.52 -18.21 -4.56
CA ARG A 124 -10.19 -18.30 -5.86
C ARG A 124 -9.97 -16.98 -6.57
N ALA A 125 -9.50 -17.04 -7.81
CA ALA A 125 -9.58 -15.93 -8.73
C ALA A 125 -11.05 -15.47 -8.80
N ALA A 126 -11.48 -14.66 -7.84
CA ALA A 126 -12.03 -13.38 -8.20
C ALA A 126 -10.95 -12.80 -9.11
N GLU A 127 -11.33 -12.50 -10.34
CA GLU A 127 -10.55 -11.60 -11.16
C GLU A 127 -10.36 -10.32 -10.33
N GLU A 128 -9.33 -10.31 -9.47
CA GLU A 128 -8.75 -9.10 -8.91
C GLU A 128 -8.47 -8.28 -10.16
N PRO A 129 -9.13 -7.12 -10.36
CA PRO A 129 -8.91 -6.33 -11.54
C PRO A 129 -7.44 -5.97 -11.52
N GLY A 130 -6.66 -6.69 -12.33
CA GLY A 130 -5.22 -6.65 -12.27
C GLY A 130 -4.82 -5.21 -12.51
N GLY A 131 -4.32 -4.56 -11.46
CA GLY A 131 -3.98 -3.15 -11.52
C GLY A 131 -3.09 -2.92 -12.74
N ARG A 132 -3.34 -1.83 -13.46
CA ARG A 132 -2.53 -1.46 -14.62
C ARG A 132 -1.85 -0.14 -14.39
N LEU A 133 -0.80 0.10 -15.17
CA LEU A 133 -0.17 1.41 -15.21
C LEU A 133 -0.56 2.12 -16.51
N VAL A 134 -1.04 3.35 -16.40
CA VAL A 134 -1.32 4.22 -17.55
C VAL A 134 -0.22 5.26 -17.62
N LEU A 135 0.59 5.20 -18.67
CA LEU A 135 1.60 6.19 -18.99
C LEU A 135 0.99 7.21 -19.95
N LEU A 136 1.03 8.48 -19.58
CA LEU A 136 0.42 9.57 -20.34
C LEU A 136 1.50 10.48 -20.91
N SER A 137 1.42 10.75 -22.21
CA SER A 137 2.16 11.87 -22.78
C SER A 137 1.68 13.20 -22.20
N GLN A 138 2.48 14.25 -22.36
CA GLN A 138 2.09 15.59 -21.93
C GLN A 138 0.75 16.04 -22.56
N ALA A 139 0.54 15.75 -23.84
CA ALA A 139 -0.70 16.09 -24.54
C ALA A 139 -1.91 15.29 -24.02
N ALA A 140 -1.71 14.01 -23.69
CA ALA A 140 -2.76 13.16 -23.09
C ALA A 140 -3.17 13.66 -21.70
N ALA A 141 -2.19 14.00 -20.87
CA ALA A 141 -2.42 14.57 -19.54
C ALA A 141 -3.13 15.93 -19.60
N GLU A 142 -2.87 16.73 -20.65
CA GLU A 142 -3.56 18.00 -20.89
C GLU A 142 -5.00 17.82 -21.36
N ALA A 143 -5.28 16.85 -22.23
CA ALA A 143 -6.63 16.54 -22.68
C ALA A 143 -7.52 16.00 -21.55
N ALA A 144 -6.92 15.38 -20.53
CA ALA A 144 -7.61 14.75 -19.39
C ALA A 144 -8.57 13.62 -19.79
N ASP A 145 -8.43 13.10 -21.01
CA ASP A 145 -9.22 12.00 -21.52
C ASP A 145 -8.58 10.68 -21.07
N LEU A 146 -9.00 10.23 -19.90
CA LEU A 146 -8.59 8.92 -19.38
C LEU A 146 -9.51 7.85 -19.94
N PRO A 147 -8.96 6.76 -20.52
CA PRO A 147 -9.76 5.56 -20.76
C PRO A 147 -10.34 5.10 -19.42
N GLN A 148 -11.53 4.51 -19.41
CA GLN A 148 -12.18 4.00 -18.19
C GLN A 148 -11.20 3.09 -17.44
N ALA A 149 -10.52 3.66 -16.45
CA ALA A 149 -9.21 3.18 -16.02
C ALA A 149 -9.31 2.04 -15.00
N GLY A 150 -10.43 1.95 -14.27
CA GLY A 150 -10.55 1.04 -13.12
C GLY A 150 -9.46 1.33 -12.08
N ALA A 151 -8.97 0.28 -11.42
CA ALA A 151 -7.78 0.34 -10.57
C ALA A 151 -6.54 0.56 -11.45
N ALA A 152 -6.01 1.79 -11.46
CA ALA A 152 -4.85 2.14 -12.27
C ALA A 152 -3.89 3.11 -11.58
N VAL A 153 -2.59 2.93 -11.84
CA VAL A 153 -1.56 3.93 -11.52
C VAL A 153 -1.36 4.82 -12.73
N LEU A 154 -1.51 6.14 -12.56
CA LEU A 154 -1.32 7.12 -13.63
C LEU A 154 0.05 7.78 -13.49
N LEU A 155 0.86 7.73 -14.54
CA LEU A 155 2.14 8.43 -14.63
C LEU A 155 2.13 9.37 -15.84
N ALA A 156 2.29 10.66 -15.61
CA ALA A 156 2.43 11.64 -16.69
C ALA A 156 3.89 11.92 -17.01
N GLU A 157 4.20 12.13 -18.30
CA GLU A 157 5.49 12.66 -18.72
C GLU A 157 5.74 14.06 -18.15
N ALA A 158 7.00 14.32 -17.78
CA ALA A 158 7.42 15.59 -17.25
C ALA A 158 7.39 16.68 -18.33
N ARG A 159 7.01 17.90 -17.92
CA ARG A 159 7.32 19.09 -18.71
C ARG A 159 8.81 19.38 -18.65
N ARG A 160 9.28 20.22 -19.58
CA ARG A 160 10.67 20.66 -19.62
C ARG A 160 11.07 21.35 -18.31
N ALA A 161 12.12 20.85 -17.69
CA ALA A 161 12.69 21.38 -16.45
C ALA A 161 14.07 22.03 -16.68
N PRO A 162 14.57 22.82 -15.71
CA PRO A 162 15.94 23.33 -15.73
C PRO A 162 16.99 22.21 -15.86
N ARG A 163 18.18 22.54 -16.33
CA ARG A 163 19.31 21.60 -16.44
C ARG A 163 20.40 21.96 -15.44
N ALA A 164 20.91 20.95 -14.74
CA ALA A 164 22.09 21.02 -13.90
C ALA A 164 23.26 20.29 -14.56
N GLN A 165 24.49 20.76 -14.31
CA GLN A 165 25.70 20.07 -14.76
C GLN A 165 26.01 18.84 -13.89
N ASP A 166 25.68 18.91 -12.60
CA ASP A 166 25.84 17.81 -11.66
C ASP A 166 24.80 16.70 -11.92
N PRO A 167 25.22 15.43 -12.14
CA PRO A 167 24.31 14.34 -12.48
C PRO A 167 23.27 14.04 -11.40
N GLU A 168 23.63 14.14 -10.13
CA GLU A 168 22.74 13.83 -9.02
C GLU A 168 21.70 14.96 -8.84
N ALA A 169 22.12 16.22 -8.99
CA ALA A 169 21.20 17.35 -9.07
C ALA A 169 20.27 17.23 -10.28
N GLN A 170 20.78 16.84 -11.46
CA GLN A 170 19.95 16.64 -12.65
C GLN A 170 18.90 15.54 -12.41
N ARG A 171 19.29 14.42 -11.80
CA ARG A 171 18.38 13.32 -11.44
C ARG A 171 17.26 13.79 -10.50
N ARG A 172 17.58 14.59 -9.48
CA ARG A 172 16.56 15.18 -8.58
C ARG A 172 15.64 16.14 -9.33
N ILE A 173 16.17 16.98 -10.22
CA ILE A 173 15.36 17.90 -11.02
C ILE A 173 14.39 17.14 -11.94
N ASP A 174 14.85 16.07 -12.60
CA ASP A 174 14.00 15.27 -13.48
C ASP A 174 12.88 14.57 -12.70
N LEU A 175 13.15 14.06 -11.49
CA LEU A 175 12.12 13.48 -10.62
C LEU A 175 11.11 14.52 -10.14
N LEU A 176 11.58 15.71 -9.74
CA LEU A 176 10.70 16.81 -9.34
C LEU A 176 9.83 17.28 -10.51
N ALA A 177 10.31 17.21 -11.75
CA ALA A 177 9.52 17.54 -12.93
C ALA A 177 8.38 16.54 -13.17
N LEU A 178 8.60 15.25 -12.87
CA LEU A 178 7.54 14.23 -12.90
C LEU A 178 6.53 14.42 -11.77
N ASP A 179 6.98 14.75 -10.56
CA ASP A 179 6.08 15.09 -9.45
C ASP A 179 5.20 16.29 -9.79
N GLN A 180 5.76 17.33 -10.41
CA GLN A 180 4.98 18.48 -10.90
C GLN A 180 3.93 18.06 -11.93
N ALA A 181 4.28 17.16 -12.86
CA ALA A 181 3.34 16.62 -13.83
C ALA A 181 2.21 15.82 -13.15
N ALA A 182 2.53 15.04 -12.12
CA ALA A 182 1.56 14.31 -11.31
C ALA A 182 0.54 15.25 -10.65
N TRP A 183 1.00 16.32 -9.99
CA TRP A 183 0.12 17.31 -9.36
C TRP A 183 -0.76 18.07 -10.36
N LEU A 184 -0.20 18.42 -11.53
CA LEU A 184 -0.98 19.05 -12.60
C LEU A 184 -2.07 18.12 -13.14
N LEU A 185 -1.75 16.84 -13.36
CA LEU A 185 -2.70 15.83 -13.80
C LEU A 185 -3.81 15.63 -12.76
N ALA A 186 -3.45 15.47 -11.48
CA ALA A 186 -4.40 15.31 -10.40
C ALA A 186 -5.38 16.49 -10.29
N ALA A 187 -4.88 17.73 -10.36
CA ALA A 187 -5.70 18.92 -10.37
C ALA A 187 -6.66 18.95 -11.57
N ARG A 188 -6.20 18.51 -12.74
CA ARG A 188 -7.01 18.45 -13.96
C ARG A 188 -8.14 17.43 -13.87
N LEU A 189 -7.89 16.30 -13.23
CA LEU A 189 -8.84 15.21 -13.02
C LEU A 189 -9.76 15.42 -11.80
N GLY A 190 -9.98 16.67 -11.40
CA GLY A 190 -10.90 16.99 -10.30
C GLY A 190 -10.32 16.75 -8.90
N GLY A 191 -9.01 16.85 -8.72
CA GLY A 191 -8.36 16.70 -7.40
C GLY A 191 -8.12 15.25 -7.01
N MET A 192 -7.79 14.39 -7.98
CA MET A 192 -7.50 12.97 -7.75
C MET A 192 -6.35 12.78 -6.75
N ALA A 193 -6.38 11.66 -6.00
CA ALA A 193 -5.33 11.33 -5.06
C ALA A 193 -3.97 11.17 -5.76
N VAL A 194 -2.94 11.77 -5.17
CA VAL A 194 -1.53 11.62 -5.57
C VAL A 194 -0.82 10.75 -4.54
N ALA A 195 -0.19 9.67 -5.00
CA ALA A 195 0.61 8.76 -4.19
C ALA A 195 2.09 8.95 -4.50
N ALA A 196 2.92 8.97 -3.46
CA ALA A 196 4.38 9.09 -3.57
C ALA A 196 5.12 7.85 -3.07
N THR A 197 4.41 6.89 -2.45
CA THR A 197 4.96 5.67 -1.88
C THR A 197 4.25 4.42 -2.40
N ARG A 198 4.93 3.27 -2.30
CA ARG A 198 4.37 1.97 -2.68
C ARG A 198 3.05 1.67 -1.96
N THR A 199 2.99 1.92 -0.65
CA THR A 199 1.80 1.67 0.16
C THR A 199 0.60 2.50 -0.28
N GLU A 200 0.80 3.79 -0.60
CA GLU A 200 -0.25 4.67 -1.11
C GLU A 200 -0.75 4.21 -2.48
N LEU A 201 0.15 3.78 -3.38
CA LEU A 201 -0.21 3.23 -4.69
C LEU A 201 -1.04 1.95 -4.56
N GLU A 202 -0.59 1.00 -3.74
CA GLU A 202 -1.33 -0.24 -3.47
C GLU A 202 -2.67 0.03 -2.82
N HIS A 203 -2.75 1.03 -1.93
CA HIS A 203 -4.01 1.44 -1.32
C HIS A 203 -4.98 2.02 -2.36
N GLY A 204 -4.51 2.88 -3.26
CA GLY A 204 -5.31 3.40 -4.37
C GLY A 204 -5.87 2.29 -5.26
N LEU A 205 -5.01 1.33 -5.63
CA LEU A 205 -5.44 0.16 -6.43
C LEU A 205 -6.49 -0.69 -5.70
N ARG A 206 -6.32 -0.95 -4.39
CA ARG A 206 -7.30 -1.71 -3.59
C ARG A 206 -8.66 -1.01 -3.46
N GLN A 207 -8.72 0.31 -3.55
CA GLN A 207 -9.99 1.05 -3.59
C GLN A 207 -10.72 0.94 -4.93
N GLY A 208 -10.10 0.32 -5.95
CA GLY A 208 -10.69 0.14 -7.28
C GLY A 208 -10.66 1.39 -8.16
N GLY A 209 -10.04 2.47 -7.70
CA GLY A 209 -9.97 3.75 -8.40
C GLY A 209 -8.58 4.05 -8.97
N PRO A 210 -8.47 5.00 -9.91
CA PRO A 210 -7.19 5.48 -10.39
C PRO A 210 -6.48 6.33 -9.33
N VAL A 211 -5.15 6.24 -9.30
CA VAL A 211 -4.27 7.02 -8.42
C VAL A 211 -3.13 7.61 -9.26
N VAL A 212 -2.82 8.89 -9.06
CA VAL A 212 -1.71 9.55 -9.77
C VAL A 212 -0.41 9.31 -9.01
N TRP A 213 0.67 8.96 -9.71
CA TRP A 213 1.96 8.68 -9.10
C TRP A 213 2.92 9.88 -9.19
N ALA A 214 3.40 10.34 -8.03
CA ALA A 214 4.54 11.25 -7.89
C ALA A 214 5.81 10.43 -7.55
N PRO A 215 6.71 10.19 -8.52
CA PRO A 215 7.76 9.18 -8.39
C PRO A 215 8.91 9.50 -7.45
N SER A 216 9.18 10.77 -7.12
CA SER A 216 10.45 11.16 -6.48
C SER A 216 10.75 10.38 -5.20
N ARG A 217 9.77 10.29 -4.28
CA ARG A 217 9.97 9.68 -2.97
C ARG A 217 10.23 8.18 -3.07
N LEU A 218 9.42 7.47 -3.86
CA LEU A 218 9.57 6.02 -4.05
C LEU A 218 10.86 5.68 -4.80
N VAL A 219 11.20 6.43 -5.85
CA VAL A 219 12.42 6.17 -6.65
C VAL A 219 13.69 6.46 -5.84
N LEU A 220 13.69 7.49 -4.98
CA LEU A 220 14.84 7.82 -4.14
C LEU A 220 15.03 6.86 -2.97
N SER A 221 13.97 6.18 -2.51
CA SER A 221 14.05 5.23 -1.40
C SER A 221 14.44 3.81 -1.82
N GLN A 222 14.52 3.52 -3.12
CA GLN A 222 14.70 2.16 -3.65
C GLN A 222 16.05 2.02 -4.35
N PRO A 223 16.99 1.21 -3.83
CA PRO A 223 18.30 0.99 -4.45
C PRO A 223 18.23 0.39 -5.87
N GLU A 224 17.22 -0.44 -6.12
CA GLU A 224 16.95 -1.12 -7.39
C GLU A 224 16.27 -0.19 -8.43
N ALA A 225 15.95 1.06 -8.06
CA ALA A 225 15.23 1.96 -8.96
C ALA A 225 16.12 2.45 -10.12
N PRO A 226 15.53 2.74 -11.29
CA PRO A 226 16.27 3.26 -12.42
C PRO A 226 17.04 4.54 -12.09
N GLN A 227 18.32 4.57 -12.50
CA GLN A 227 19.16 5.75 -12.34
C GLN A 227 18.76 6.87 -13.31
N ARG A 228 18.42 6.51 -14.55
CA ARG A 228 17.90 7.45 -15.55
C ARG A 228 16.41 7.67 -15.35
N VAL A 229 16.03 8.93 -15.23
CA VAL A 229 14.66 9.37 -14.97
C VAL A 229 13.95 9.62 -16.30
N GLU A 230 13.34 8.58 -16.82
CA GLU A 230 12.52 8.60 -18.03
C GLU A 230 11.17 7.95 -17.70
N ALA A 231 10.06 8.61 -18.03
CA ALA A 231 8.73 8.15 -17.63
C ALA A 231 8.43 6.70 -18.12
N PRO A 232 8.76 6.29 -19.37
CA PRO A 232 8.60 4.89 -19.79
C PRO A 232 9.42 3.91 -18.95
N ARG A 233 10.68 4.25 -18.61
CA ARG A 233 11.54 3.38 -17.81
C ARG A 233 11.01 3.23 -16.37
N LEU A 234 10.54 4.32 -15.78
CA LEU A 234 9.94 4.28 -14.44
C LEU A 234 8.60 3.54 -14.43
N ALA A 235 7.80 3.67 -15.49
CA ALA A 235 6.57 2.91 -15.69
C ALA A 235 6.83 1.40 -15.71
N ALA A 236 7.77 0.94 -16.55
CA ALA A 236 8.16 -0.48 -16.60
C ALA A 236 8.61 -1.00 -15.23
N TRP A 237 9.54 -0.29 -14.60
CA TRP A 237 10.07 -0.68 -13.30
C TRP A 237 8.99 -0.77 -12.23
N LEU A 238 8.12 0.24 -12.11
CA LEU A 238 7.06 0.23 -11.10
C LEU A 238 6.05 -0.89 -11.36
N ALA A 239 5.64 -1.06 -12.61
CA ALA A 239 4.67 -2.08 -13.00
C ALA A 239 5.18 -3.49 -12.66
N GLU A 240 6.45 -3.78 -12.94
CA GLU A 240 7.08 -5.05 -12.58
C GLU A 240 7.22 -5.19 -11.05
N ALA A 241 7.67 -4.15 -10.35
CA ALA A 241 7.87 -4.17 -8.89
C ALA A 241 6.56 -4.36 -8.10
N MET A 242 5.45 -3.90 -8.66
CA MET A 242 4.10 -4.01 -8.08
C MET A 242 3.31 -5.23 -8.59
N GLY A 243 3.81 -5.98 -9.58
CA GLY A 243 3.08 -7.11 -10.17
C GLY A 243 1.83 -6.69 -10.95
N LEU A 244 1.87 -5.52 -11.60
CA LEU A 244 0.79 -5.04 -12.45
C LEU A 244 0.66 -5.89 -13.71
N GLN A 245 -0.55 -5.99 -14.27
CA GLN A 245 -0.82 -6.93 -15.37
C GLN A 245 -0.54 -6.36 -16.75
N GLU A 246 -0.64 -5.04 -16.93
CA GLU A 246 -0.39 -4.39 -18.22
C GLU A 246 0.08 -2.94 -18.04
N ILE A 247 0.69 -2.40 -19.09
CA ILE A 247 0.96 -0.97 -19.24
C ILE A 247 0.20 -0.43 -20.46
N LEU A 248 -0.54 0.66 -20.26
CA LEU A 248 -1.21 1.40 -21.31
C LEU A 248 -0.47 2.71 -21.58
N ALA A 249 0.12 2.85 -22.77
CA ALA A 249 0.80 4.06 -23.22
C ALA A 249 -0.17 4.93 -24.05
N LEU A 250 -0.50 6.12 -23.55
CA LEU A 250 -1.41 7.08 -24.20
C LEU A 250 -0.61 8.20 -24.87
N GLY A 251 -0.50 8.14 -26.19
CA GLY A 251 0.19 9.15 -27.01
C GLY A 251 1.69 9.30 -26.71
N CYS A 252 2.32 8.32 -26.07
CA CYS A 252 3.75 8.30 -25.72
C CYS A 252 4.42 7.02 -26.24
N ALA A 253 5.75 6.98 -26.21
CA ALA A 253 6.50 5.79 -26.58
C ALA A 253 6.21 4.63 -25.59
N PRO A 254 6.00 3.40 -26.08
CA PRO A 254 5.83 2.25 -25.20
C PRO A 254 7.13 1.97 -24.43
N PRO A 255 7.06 1.60 -23.14
CA PRO A 255 8.24 1.21 -22.39
C PRO A 255 8.77 -0.16 -22.81
N GLU A 256 10.07 -0.37 -22.64
CA GLU A 256 10.68 -1.69 -22.76
C GLU A 256 10.44 -2.48 -21.46
N THR A 257 9.64 -3.56 -21.53
CA THR A 257 9.27 -4.39 -20.37
C THR A 257 8.88 -5.80 -20.82
N ARG A 258 8.81 -6.73 -19.87
CA ARG A 258 8.25 -8.08 -20.08
C ARG A 258 6.74 -8.12 -19.96
N LEU A 259 6.12 -7.06 -19.43
CA LEU A 259 4.67 -6.96 -19.29
C LEU A 259 4.00 -6.66 -20.63
N PRO A 260 2.74 -7.07 -20.83
CA PRO A 260 1.93 -6.62 -21.96
C PRO A 260 1.84 -5.09 -22.02
N VAL A 261 2.15 -4.52 -23.19
CA VAL A 261 2.04 -3.08 -23.45
C VAL A 261 1.02 -2.82 -24.55
N ARG A 262 0.07 -1.93 -24.28
CA ARG A 262 -0.89 -1.42 -25.27
C ARG A 262 -0.60 0.04 -25.52
N SER A 263 -0.49 0.44 -26.78
CA SER A 263 -0.33 1.85 -27.17
C SER A 263 -1.64 2.34 -27.78
N LEU A 264 -2.16 3.44 -27.25
CA LEU A 264 -3.30 4.13 -27.86
C LEU A 264 -2.82 5.49 -28.39
N PRO A 265 -3.11 5.81 -29.66
CA PRO A 265 -2.88 7.15 -30.16
C PRO A 265 -3.77 8.15 -29.42
N LEU A 266 -3.35 9.41 -29.38
CA LEU A 266 -4.28 10.49 -29.03
C LEU A 266 -5.19 10.69 -30.23
N ASP A 267 -6.48 10.39 -30.08
CA ASP A 267 -7.46 10.73 -31.10
C ASP A 267 -7.39 12.25 -31.32
N ALA A 268 -7.12 12.66 -32.55
CA ALA A 268 -7.07 14.07 -32.95
C ALA A 268 -8.50 14.63 -32.98
N ALA A 269 -9.14 14.78 -31.83
CA ALA A 269 -10.47 15.38 -31.71
C ALA A 269 -10.35 16.89 -31.47
N GLY A 270 -10.35 17.65 -32.58
CA GLY A 270 -10.82 19.04 -32.63
C GLY A 270 -9.77 20.14 -32.42
N ALA A 271 -9.00 20.44 -33.48
CA ALA A 271 -8.50 21.80 -33.66
C ALA A 271 -9.70 22.74 -33.95
N PRO A 272 -9.75 23.96 -33.38
CA PRO A 272 -10.73 24.97 -33.80
C PRO A 272 -10.50 25.43 -35.24
#